data_AF-E0VRG0-F1
#
_entry.id   AF-E0VRG0-F1
#
_cell.length_a   1.000
_cell.length_b   1.000
_cell.length_c   1.000
_cell.angle_alpha   90.00
_cell.angle_beta   90.00
_cell.angle_gamma   90.00
#
_symmetry.space_group_name_H-M   'P 1'
#
loop_
_entity.id
_entity.type
_entity.pdbx_description
1 polymer ?
#
loop_
_entity_poly.entity_id
_entity_poly.type
_entity_poly.pdbx_seq_one_letter_code
_entity_poly.pdbx_strand_id
1 'polypeptide(L)'
;MKTQLVMMTILFLLFVTTKSRRGRARTKTKSKIINGLPITGKFRDPESDQYYNNNNGAKIILSSHFDYEYVLGHKIAFLCVARGNPRPRITWFKDGIELYAHYLSHVHEWKMGSDKVKSKLEIDPATQMDAGIYECSANNMYSIDSRSFKTDFSIAFD
;
A
#
# COMPACT_ATOMS: atom_id res chain seq x y z
N MET A 1 -34.41 -44.48 -53.27
CA MET A 1 -33.23 -44.55 -52.37
C MET A 1 -32.33 -43.32 -52.41
N LYS A 2 -32.19 -42.61 -53.55
CA LYS A 2 -31.31 -41.42 -53.65
C LYS A 2 -31.82 -40.16 -52.92
N THR A 3 -33.14 -39.94 -52.83
CA THR A 3 -33.75 -38.76 -52.18
C THR A 3 -33.70 -38.76 -50.65
N GLN A 4 -33.78 -39.95 -50.02
CA GLN A 4 -33.62 -40.09 -48.56
C GLN A 4 -32.19 -39.76 -48.10
N LEU A 5 -31.19 -40.12 -48.91
CA LEU A 5 -29.78 -39.83 -48.61
C LEU A 5 -29.48 -38.32 -48.68
N VAL A 6 -30.10 -37.60 -49.63
CA VAL A 6 -29.95 -36.14 -49.79
C VAL A 6 -30.62 -35.38 -48.63
N MET A 7 -31.77 -35.85 -48.13
CA MET A 7 -32.41 -35.22 -46.95
C MET A 7 -31.60 -35.43 -45.67
N MET A 8 -30.95 -36.59 -45.50
CA MET A 8 -30.07 -36.87 -44.36
C MET A 8 -28.76 -36.07 -44.40
N THR A 9 -28.19 -35.81 -45.57
CA THR A 9 -26.98 -34.97 -45.70
C THR A 9 -27.29 -33.49 -45.49
N ILE A 10 -28.47 -33.00 -45.92
CA ILE A 10 -28.92 -31.63 -45.65
C ILE A 10 -29.18 -31.42 -44.16
N LEU A 11 -29.81 -32.39 -43.48
CA LEU A 11 -30.00 -32.31 -42.02
C LEU A 11 -28.66 -32.25 -41.29
N PHE A 12 -27.68 -33.06 -41.70
CA PHE A 12 -26.34 -33.07 -41.10
C PHE A 12 -25.61 -31.73 -41.29
N LEU A 13 -25.77 -31.06 -42.43
CA LEU A 13 -25.17 -29.75 -42.69
C LEU A 13 -25.79 -28.62 -41.86
N LEU A 14 -27.08 -28.72 -41.51
CA LEU A 14 -27.76 -27.74 -40.64
C LEU A 14 -27.33 -27.84 -39.17
N PHE A 15 -26.86 -29.02 -38.71
CA PHE A 15 -26.35 -29.19 -37.34
C PHE A 15 -24.94 -28.63 -37.14
N VAL A 16 -24.15 -28.43 -38.20
CA VAL A 16 -22.72 -28.02 -38.10
C VAL A 16 -22.54 -26.51 -37.92
N THR A 17 -23.59 -25.70 -38.03
CA THR A 17 -23.48 -24.24 -37.88
C THR A 17 -24.13 -23.73 -36.59
N THR A 18 -23.58 -24.11 -35.44
CA THR A 18 -23.77 -23.33 -34.20
C THR A 18 -22.40 -22.99 -33.60
N LYS A 19 -21.72 -21.99 -34.19
CA LYS A 19 -20.58 -21.35 -33.50
C LYS A 19 -21.14 -20.52 -32.34
N SER A 20 -21.30 -21.15 -31.18
CA SER A 20 -21.55 -20.46 -29.93
C SER A 20 -20.37 -19.52 -29.64
N ARG A 21 -20.60 -18.21 -29.79
CA ARG A 21 -19.62 -17.19 -29.41
C ARG A 21 -19.61 -17.10 -27.88
N ARG A 22 -18.66 -17.79 -27.26
CA ARG A 22 -18.35 -17.63 -25.83
C ARG A 22 -17.84 -16.20 -25.62
N GLY A 23 -18.73 -15.30 -25.20
CA GLY A 23 -18.35 -13.95 -24.80
C GLY A 23 -17.35 -14.03 -23.66
N ARG A 24 -16.11 -13.55 -23.88
CA ARG A 24 -15.11 -13.40 -22.82
C ARG A 24 -15.66 -12.38 -21.83
N ALA A 25 -16.09 -12.83 -20.66
CA ALA A 25 -16.46 -11.95 -19.57
C ALA A 25 -15.25 -11.05 -19.27
N ARG A 26 -15.39 -9.76 -19.56
CA ARG A 26 -14.39 -8.74 -19.23
C ARG A 26 -14.37 -8.67 -17.71
N THR A 27 -13.28 -9.12 -17.08
CA THR A 27 -13.07 -8.99 -15.63
C THR A 27 -13.28 -7.52 -15.28
N LYS A 28 -14.38 -7.19 -14.60
CA LYS A 28 -14.57 -5.85 -14.04
C LYS A 28 -13.57 -5.73 -12.90
N THR A 29 -12.45 -5.04 -13.15
CA THR A 29 -11.54 -4.60 -12.10
C THR A 29 -12.38 -3.86 -11.06
N LYS A 30 -12.50 -4.41 -9.85
CA LYS A 30 -13.18 -3.72 -8.75
C LYS A 30 -12.44 -2.40 -8.54
N SER A 31 -13.10 -1.28 -8.82
CA SER A 31 -12.56 0.04 -8.52
C SER A 31 -12.33 0.09 -7.00
N LYS A 32 -11.07 0.25 -6.59
CA LYS A 32 -10.73 0.43 -5.18
C LYS A 32 -11.18 1.84 -4.80
N ILE A 33 -12.12 1.92 -3.86
CA ILE A 33 -12.54 3.18 -3.26
C ILE A 33 -11.55 3.47 -2.13
N ILE A 34 -10.94 4.66 -2.15
CA ILE A 34 -10.25 5.25 -1.00
C ILE A 34 -10.83 6.66 -0.86
N ASN A 35 -11.35 6.99 0.33
CA ASN A 35 -11.95 8.29 0.69
C ASN A 35 -13.24 8.68 -0.05
N GLY A 36 -14.09 7.71 -0.41
CA GLY A 36 -15.45 7.97 -0.92
C GLY A 36 -15.54 8.46 -2.37
N LEU A 37 -14.40 8.63 -3.07
CA LEU A 37 -14.38 8.98 -4.48
C LEU A 37 -14.25 7.71 -5.34
N PRO A 38 -15.16 7.49 -6.31
CA PRO A 38 -14.95 6.43 -7.28
C PRO A 38 -13.75 6.80 -8.15
N ILE A 39 -12.72 5.95 -8.20
CA ILE A 39 -11.72 6.01 -9.27
C ILE A 39 -12.46 5.56 -10.54
N THR A 40 -13.25 6.46 -11.12
CA THR A 40 -13.69 6.28 -12.49
C THR A 40 -12.43 6.50 -13.32
N GLY A 41 -11.96 5.45 -14.00
CA GLY A 41 -10.82 5.52 -14.92
C GLY A 41 -11.03 6.43 -16.13
N LYS A 42 -11.98 7.38 -16.06
CA LYS A 42 -12.24 8.41 -17.07
C LYS A 42 -11.44 9.70 -16.83
N PHE A 43 -10.86 9.89 -15.64
CA PHE A 43 -10.03 11.05 -15.28
C PHE A 43 -8.72 10.67 -14.59
N ARG A 44 -8.28 9.41 -14.74
CA ARG A 44 -6.97 9.01 -14.26
C ARG A 44 -5.96 9.46 -15.30
N ASP A 45 -5.33 10.58 -15.02
CA ASP A 45 -4.26 11.10 -15.86
C ASP A 45 -3.16 10.02 -15.99
N PRO A 46 -2.72 9.66 -17.21
CA PRO A 46 -1.72 8.63 -17.41
C PRO A 46 -0.42 8.84 -16.62
N GLU A 47 -0.05 10.10 -16.34
CA GLU A 47 1.14 10.41 -15.54
C GLU A 47 0.94 10.06 -14.06
N SER A 48 -0.27 10.29 -13.52
CA SER A 48 -0.63 9.83 -12.17
C SER A 48 -0.57 8.30 -12.04
N ASP A 49 -0.92 7.58 -13.10
CA ASP A 49 -0.86 6.13 -13.13
C ASP A 49 0.58 5.61 -13.07
N GLN A 50 1.48 6.31 -13.76
CA GLN A 50 2.91 6.05 -13.72
C GLN A 50 3.50 6.33 -12.33
N TYR A 51 3.04 7.39 -11.63
CA TYR A 51 3.48 7.72 -10.27
C TYR A 51 3.10 6.64 -9.24
N TYR A 52 1.81 6.26 -9.19
CA TYR A 52 1.34 5.28 -8.19
C TYR A 52 1.75 3.83 -8.48
N ASN A 53 2.02 3.49 -9.75
CA ASN A 53 2.40 2.14 -10.17
C ASN A 53 3.87 2.01 -10.57
N ASN A 54 4.72 2.99 -10.23
CA ASN A 54 6.14 2.91 -10.55
C ASN A 54 6.81 1.77 -9.76
N ASN A 55 7.40 0.81 -10.46
CA ASN A 55 8.15 -0.28 -9.83
C ASN A 55 9.39 0.20 -9.05
N ASN A 56 9.92 1.36 -9.44
CA ASN A 56 11.02 2.03 -8.78
C ASN A 56 10.56 2.95 -7.63
N GLY A 57 9.25 3.15 -7.47
CA GLY A 57 8.65 3.97 -6.42
C GLY A 57 9.02 3.52 -5.01
N ALA A 58 9.09 4.49 -4.10
CA ALA A 58 9.18 4.21 -2.67
C ALA A 58 7.94 3.43 -2.21
N LYS A 59 8.18 2.35 -1.46
CA LYS A 59 7.13 1.50 -0.90
C LYS A 59 7.52 1.05 0.50
N ILE A 60 6.65 1.33 1.46
CA ILE A 60 6.77 0.83 2.83
C ILE A 60 6.34 -0.63 2.83
N ILE A 61 7.24 -1.49 3.26
CA ILE A 61 7.04 -2.95 3.32
C ILE A 61 6.83 -3.47 4.74
N LEU A 62 7.20 -2.68 5.74
CA LEU A 62 6.95 -2.96 7.16
C LEU A 62 6.84 -1.64 7.91
N SER A 63 5.85 -1.50 8.79
CA SER A 63 5.70 -0.36 9.70
C SER A 63 5.08 -0.81 11.03
N SER A 64 5.19 0.01 12.07
CA SER A 64 4.39 -0.15 13.29
C SER A 64 2.87 -0.17 12.99
N HIS A 65 2.10 -0.86 13.83
CA HIS A 65 0.67 -1.17 13.64
C HIS A 65 -0.24 -0.02 14.08
N PHE A 66 -1.52 -0.07 13.67
CA PHE A 66 -2.49 1.04 13.74
C PHE A 66 -2.87 1.52 15.15
N ASP A 67 -2.70 0.68 16.16
CA ASP A 67 -2.93 0.96 17.57
C ASP A 67 -1.75 0.46 18.41
N TYR A 68 -1.09 1.37 19.13
CA TYR A 68 -0.01 1.03 20.05
C TYR A 68 -0.21 1.73 21.40
N GLU A 69 -0.35 0.94 22.46
CA GLU A 69 -0.46 1.43 23.83
C GLU A 69 0.87 1.23 24.56
N TYR A 70 1.40 2.28 25.18
CA TYR A 70 2.67 2.22 25.90
C TYR A 70 2.56 2.56 27.38
N VAL A 71 3.53 2.07 28.15
CA VAL A 71 3.65 2.37 29.58
C VAL A 71 4.51 3.62 29.76
N LEU A 72 4.02 4.56 30.57
CA LEU A 72 4.74 5.79 30.90
C LEU A 72 6.07 5.49 31.60
N GLY A 73 7.10 6.29 31.32
CA GLY A 73 8.43 6.14 31.90
C GLY A 73 9.31 5.06 31.24
N HIS A 74 8.74 4.22 30.37
CA HIS A 74 9.49 3.20 29.64
C HIS A 74 9.91 3.69 28.24
N LYS A 75 10.90 3.00 27.68
CA LYS A 75 11.35 3.18 26.30
C LYS A 75 10.31 2.66 25.31
N ILE A 76 10.01 3.46 24.29
CA ILE A 76 9.18 3.05 23.16
C ILE A 76 9.95 3.17 21.85
N ALA A 77 9.58 2.34 20.88
CA ALA A 77 10.22 2.36 19.57
C ALA A 77 9.24 2.05 18.45
N PHE A 78 9.31 2.84 17.38
CA PHE A 78 8.55 2.66 16.15
C PHE A 78 9.46 2.27 15.01
N LEU A 79 8.97 1.41 14.13
CA LEU A 79 9.74 0.85 13.04
C LEU A 79 9.11 1.18 11.70
N CYS A 80 9.94 1.52 10.71
CA CYS A 80 9.52 1.64 9.32
C CYS A 80 10.61 1.09 8.40
N VAL A 81 10.23 0.26 7.43
CA VAL A 81 11.11 -0.31 6.41
C VAL A 81 10.53 -0.01 5.05
N ALA A 82 11.32 0.62 4.20
CA ALA A 82 10.92 0.98 2.84
C ALA A 82 11.90 0.42 1.82
N ARG A 83 11.39 0.19 0.60
CA ARG A 83 12.17 -0.18 -0.59
C ARG A 83 11.87 0.78 -1.74
N GLY A 84 12.80 0.93 -2.65
CA GLY A 84 12.67 1.76 -3.86
C GLY A 84 14.00 1.87 -4.59
N ASN A 85 13.98 2.28 -5.85
CA ASN A 85 15.19 2.48 -6.62
C ASN A 85 15.12 3.82 -7.39
N PRO A 86 15.67 4.92 -6.88
CA PRO A 86 16.64 5.01 -5.78
C PRO A 86 16.06 4.67 -4.40
N ARG A 87 16.95 4.27 -3.47
CA ARG A 87 16.60 4.00 -2.07
C ARG A 87 15.80 5.17 -1.49
N PRO A 88 14.64 4.94 -0.87
CA PRO A 88 13.85 6.00 -0.28
C PRO A 88 14.54 6.67 0.91
N ARG A 89 14.18 7.93 1.18
CA ARG A 89 14.40 8.61 2.45
C ARG A 89 13.17 8.40 3.34
N ILE A 90 13.36 8.02 4.60
CA ILE A 90 12.27 7.96 5.58
C ILE A 90 12.26 9.24 6.40
N THR A 91 11.06 9.81 6.56
CA THR A 91 10.76 10.93 7.46
C THR A 91 9.68 10.49 8.44
N TRP A 92 9.82 10.86 9.72
CA TRP A 92 8.81 10.61 10.75
C TRP A 92 8.01 11.88 11.02
N PHE A 93 6.72 11.72 11.29
CA PHE A 93 5.82 12.80 11.69
C PHE A 93 5.03 12.39 12.94
N LYS A 94 4.68 13.37 13.76
CA LYS A 94 3.70 13.25 14.84
C LYS A 94 2.67 14.35 14.67
N ASP A 95 1.40 13.98 14.62
CA ASP A 95 0.27 14.91 14.50
C ASP A 95 0.43 15.88 13.30
N GLY A 96 1.00 15.37 12.20
CA GLY A 96 1.27 16.14 10.98
C GLY A 96 2.55 16.98 10.99
N ILE A 97 3.30 17.00 12.09
CA ILE A 97 4.54 17.77 12.24
C ILE A 97 5.75 16.85 12.07
N GLU A 98 6.70 17.22 11.22
CA GLU A 98 7.95 16.47 11.01
C GLU A 98 8.75 16.39 12.32
N LEU A 99 9.13 15.17 12.70
CA LEU A 99 9.95 14.91 13.87
C LEU A 99 11.42 15.00 13.51
N TYR A 100 12.12 15.89 14.19
CA TYR A 100 13.58 15.96 14.18
C TYR A 100 14.12 15.25 15.41
N ALA A 101 15.35 14.74 15.31
CA ALA A 101 16.04 14.20 16.48
C ALA A 101 16.17 15.31 17.55
N HIS A 102 15.78 15.00 18.78
CA HIS A 102 15.91 15.88 19.94
C HIS A 102 16.34 15.05 21.16
N TYR A 103 16.52 15.67 22.33
CA TYR A 103 17.09 15.02 23.51
C TYR A 103 16.39 13.70 23.91
N LEU A 104 15.07 13.61 23.80
CA LEU A 104 14.30 12.42 24.20
C LEU A 104 13.91 11.52 23.04
N SER A 105 14.10 11.95 21.78
CA SER A 105 13.73 11.17 20.60
C SER A 105 14.90 11.01 19.62
N HIS A 106 15.25 9.77 19.33
CA HIS A 106 16.35 9.42 18.44
C HIS A 106 15.85 8.66 17.22
N VAL A 107 16.35 9.05 16.04
CA VAL A 107 16.09 8.34 14.79
C VAL A 107 17.34 7.58 14.39
N HIS A 108 17.21 6.26 14.25
CA HIS A 108 18.27 5.38 13.79
C HIS A 108 17.94 4.86 12.39
N GLU A 109 18.86 5.03 11.44
CA GLU A 109 18.68 4.59 10.05
C GLU A 109 19.72 3.54 9.65
N TRP A 110 19.26 2.47 9.00
CA TRP A 110 20.10 1.44 8.41
C TRP A 110 19.79 1.28 6.92
N LYS A 111 20.83 1.42 6.10
CA LYS A 111 20.79 1.18 4.67
C LYS A 111 21.05 -0.30 4.40
N MET A 112 20.10 -0.99 3.77
CA MET A 112 20.15 -2.44 3.53
C MET A 112 20.22 -2.71 2.03
N GLY A 113 21.40 -3.00 1.49
CA GLY A 113 21.59 -3.07 0.04
C GLY A 113 21.31 -1.72 -0.64
N SER A 114 21.25 -1.65 -1.97
CA SER A 114 21.08 -0.38 -2.71
C SER A 114 19.67 0.18 -2.72
N ASP A 115 18.65 -0.62 -2.38
CA ASP A 115 17.23 -0.31 -2.61
C ASP A 115 16.39 -0.22 -1.33
N LYS A 116 16.90 -0.65 -0.18
CA LYS A 116 16.12 -0.67 1.08
C LYS A 116 16.71 0.17 2.19
N VAL A 117 15.82 0.70 3.02
CA VAL A 117 16.14 1.45 4.24
C VAL A 117 15.25 0.98 5.38
N LYS A 118 15.82 0.89 6.58
CA LYS A 118 15.13 0.68 7.85
C LYS A 118 15.33 1.92 8.70
N SER A 119 14.28 2.46 9.27
CA SER A 119 14.32 3.56 10.22
C SER A 119 13.61 3.16 11.50
N LYS A 120 14.21 3.45 12.65
CA LYS A 120 13.64 3.26 13.99
C LYS A 120 13.60 4.61 14.69
N LEU A 121 12.40 5.05 15.09
CA LEU A 121 12.21 6.17 16.00
C LEU A 121 12.14 5.61 17.42
N GLU A 122 13.02 6.07 18.30
CA GLU A 122 13.06 5.69 19.72
C GLU A 122 12.76 6.90 20.58
N ILE A 123 11.90 6.73 21.59
CA ILE A 123 11.59 7.75 22.61
C ILE A 123 11.85 7.15 23.98
N ASP A 124 12.66 7.82 24.80
CA ASP A 124 13.10 7.32 26.10
C ASP A 124 13.42 8.47 27.07
N PRO A 125 12.70 8.60 28.20
CA PRO A 125 11.49 7.88 28.58
C PRO A 125 10.24 8.39 27.83
N ALA A 126 9.24 7.51 27.64
CA ALA A 126 7.94 7.90 27.11
C ALA A 126 7.10 8.68 28.14
N THR A 127 6.44 9.73 27.66
CA THR A 127 5.61 10.64 28.44
C THR A 127 4.19 10.69 27.87
N GLN A 128 3.25 11.29 28.61
CA GLN A 128 1.87 11.47 28.14
C GLN A 128 1.79 12.33 26.85
N MET A 129 2.80 13.18 26.60
CA MET A 129 2.86 14.03 25.40
C MET A 129 3.21 13.25 24.13
N ASP A 130 3.69 12.01 24.27
CA ASP A 130 4.04 11.13 23.14
C ASP A 130 2.80 10.38 22.59
N ALA A 131 1.60 10.63 23.14
CA ALA A 131 0.36 10.17 22.54
C ALA A 131 0.04 11.01 21.31
N GLY A 132 -0.47 10.37 20.27
CA GLY A 132 -0.81 11.06 19.01
C GLY A 132 -0.85 10.13 17.81
N ILE A 133 -0.84 10.72 16.63
CA ILE A 133 -0.78 9.98 15.36
C ILE A 133 0.64 10.09 14.82
N TYR A 134 1.34 8.97 14.77
CA TYR A 134 2.66 8.87 14.15
C TYR A 134 2.51 8.46 12.69
N GLU A 135 3.33 9.03 11.83
CA GLU A 135 3.43 8.64 10.43
C GLU A 135 4.89 8.44 10.04
N CYS A 136 5.19 7.35 9.33
CA CYS A 136 6.41 7.25 8.55
C CYS A 136 6.13 7.48 7.07
N SER A 137 6.86 8.41 6.47
CA SER A 137 6.79 8.72 5.04
C SER A 137 8.08 8.29 4.36
N ALA A 138 7.98 7.45 3.34
CA ALA A 138 9.09 7.01 2.51
C ALA A 138 9.01 7.72 1.15
N ASN A 139 10.01 8.52 0.83
CA ASN A 139 10.04 9.35 -0.37
C ASN A 139 11.22 8.98 -1.28
N ASN A 140 10.94 8.81 -2.57
CA ASN A 140 11.96 8.89 -3.62
C ASN A 140 11.44 9.69 -4.83
N MET A 141 12.28 9.84 -5.85
CA MET A 141 11.94 10.63 -7.04
C MET A 141 10.73 10.13 -7.84
N TYR A 142 10.23 8.92 -7.57
CA TYR A 142 9.16 8.28 -8.32
C TYR A 142 7.84 8.21 -7.57
N SER A 143 7.86 8.08 -6.24
CA SER A 143 6.65 8.07 -5.41
C SER A 143 6.95 8.39 -3.94
N ILE A 144 5.89 8.73 -3.22
CA ILE A 144 5.85 8.81 -1.76
C ILE A 144 4.85 7.78 -1.26
N ASP A 145 5.24 6.97 -0.29
CA ASP A 145 4.35 6.05 0.44
C ASP A 145 4.40 6.41 1.91
N SER A 146 3.24 6.48 2.58
CA SER A 146 3.12 6.86 3.98
C SER A 146 2.30 5.83 4.76
N ARG A 147 2.68 5.58 6.01
CA ARG A 147 1.92 4.72 6.95
C ARG A 147 1.79 5.42 8.28
N SER A 148 0.55 5.51 8.76
CA SER A 148 0.22 6.20 10.00
C SER A 148 -0.47 5.26 10.98
N PHE A 149 -0.25 5.49 12.28
CA PHE A 149 -0.85 4.74 13.37
C PHE A 149 -1.05 5.62 14.60
N LYS A 150 -2.04 5.27 15.41
CA LYS A 150 -2.35 5.97 16.65
C LYS A 150 -1.59 5.34 17.82
N THR A 151 -1.02 6.18 18.67
CA THR A 151 -0.45 5.79 19.96
C THR A 151 -1.27 6.35 21.11
N ASP A 152 -1.38 5.57 22.18
CA ASP A 152 -1.99 5.96 23.45
C ASP A 152 -1.14 5.42 24.62
N PHE A 153 -1.44 5.83 25.86
CA PHE A 153 -0.72 5.34 27.03
C PHE A 153 -1.63 4.67 28.05
N SER A 154 -1.11 3.61 28.67
CA SER A 154 -1.69 2.99 29.86
C SER A 154 -0.96 3.46 31.11
N ILE A 155 -1.70 3.74 32.18
CA ILE A 155 -1.12 3.89 33.52
C ILE A 155 -0.94 2.48 34.08
N ALA A 156 0.31 2.04 34.27
CA ALA A 156 0.57 0.86 35.08
C ALA A 156 0.29 1.23 36.54
N PHE A 157 -0.76 0.64 37.11
CA PHE A 157 -0.96 0.61 38.55
C PHE A 157 -0.25 -0.66 39.04
N ASP A 158 0.93 -0.49 39.64
CA ASP A 158 1.60 -1.56 40.40
C ASP A 158 0.80 -1.90 41.67
#